data_AF-A0A3P1W2A3-F1
#
_entry.id   AF-A0A3P1W2A3-F1
#
_cell.length_a   1.000
_cell.length_b   1.000
_cell.length_c   1.000
_cell.angle_alpha   90.00
_cell.angle_beta   90.00
_cell.angle_gamma   90.00
#
_symmetry.space_group_name_H-M   'P 1'
#
loop_
_entity.id
_entity.type
_entity.pdbx_description
1 polymer ?
#
loop_
_entity_poly.entity_id
_entity_poly.type
_entity_poly.pdbx_seq_one_letter_code
_entity_poly.pdbx_strand_id
1 'polypeptide(L)'
;MKFLKFLLVLVMIGVITVLGGVIFSNKILSHMTKTEDTEFQNLRFSIKDREILFDNFVLGGEKLGRGKAKISIKGSGTFGIIPKIELSAMELQEMDLQTVYNAPDSRIDAFLEKINIPIENEKFRKTTESYIKETMTEINGLNRDIADFSQSIKEKINSTNKIKQDYNGLVDLKSKAQKLKELNKETGVLTKNINEQKEKIAKTVYKIETERSTILENISGDLLKLERLISLNDIQNINSYIFLDKGKEIVNSLNKSLKILKFIKKIKNISSISILDISINNGEIKFKNLEKGKKSVSGEVQINNGAKADIKETEKGYEVIYNEGTLGITALFGEEFSVVIKYSKNDLVEGKMLKLVSELIFEDNNVRNINKTDLSEEEKKNLSEKIENMKSSRYAKIMSEYEEQTKLIENLVNGVYEKEMKLSKLQRELQSLNTIININDFESEGSPRNIETILQENTVNTGDEAKSESSSTAKDAKKEIDKLFN
;
A
#
# COMPACT_ATOMS: atom_id res chain seq x y z
N MET A 1 72.46 28.10 40.11
CA MET A 1 71.84 26.89 39.49
C MET A 1 70.32 26.96 39.32
N LYS A 2 69.53 27.43 40.31
CA LYS A 2 68.05 27.50 40.18
C LYS A 2 67.56 28.41 39.05
N PHE A 3 68.19 29.57 38.88
CA PHE A 3 67.87 30.52 37.80
C PHE A 3 68.18 29.97 36.40
N LEU A 4 69.29 29.23 36.26
CA LEU A 4 69.68 28.61 34.98
C LEU A 4 68.73 27.47 34.58
N LYS A 5 68.22 26.70 35.55
CA LYS A 5 67.16 25.70 35.31
C LYS A 5 65.85 26.35 34.90
N PHE A 6 65.49 27.47 35.52
CA PHE A 6 64.28 28.23 35.16
C PHE A 6 64.39 28.82 33.74
N LEU A 7 65.55 29.39 33.40
CA LEU A 7 65.85 29.91 32.06
C LEU A 7 65.85 28.78 31.02
N LEU A 8 66.39 27.60 31.34
CA LEU A 8 66.37 26.44 30.43
C LEU A 8 64.94 25.94 30.17
N VAL A 9 64.07 25.95 31.19
CA VAL A 9 62.65 25.62 31.03
C VAL A 9 61.93 26.67 30.19
N LEU A 10 62.23 27.95 30.38
CA LEU A 10 61.65 29.05 29.60
C LEU A 10 62.15 29.05 28.15
N VAL A 11 63.40 28.66 27.93
CA VAL A 11 63.97 28.42 26.60
C VAL A 11 63.40 27.16 25.98
N MET A 12 63.13 26.08 26.73
CA MET A 12 62.42 24.90 26.21
C MET A 12 60.98 25.22 25.82
N ILE A 13 60.26 25.99 26.64
CA ILE A 13 58.91 26.50 26.31
C ILE A 13 58.97 27.47 25.13
N GLY A 14 60.00 28.33 25.09
CA GLY A 14 60.32 29.22 23.97
C GLY A 14 60.62 28.47 22.68
N VAL A 15 61.34 27.36 22.77
CA VAL A 15 61.66 26.46 21.66
C VAL A 15 60.41 25.67 21.26
N ILE A 16 59.54 25.26 22.17
CA ILE A 16 58.24 24.64 21.86
C ILE A 16 57.27 25.63 21.20
N THR A 17 57.34 26.92 21.55
CA THR A 17 56.51 27.99 20.96
C THR A 17 57.06 28.51 19.63
N VAL A 18 58.38 28.62 19.47
CA VAL A 18 59.06 28.99 18.21
C VAL A 18 59.15 27.82 17.24
N LEU A 19 59.37 26.59 17.74
CA LEU A 19 59.20 25.32 17.00
C LEU A 19 57.75 24.82 17.06
N GLY A 20 56.77 25.68 17.29
CA GLY A 20 55.35 25.35 17.09
C GLY A 20 55.04 24.82 15.68
N GLY A 21 55.99 24.92 14.73
CA GLY A 21 55.97 24.23 13.43
C GLY A 21 56.53 22.78 13.41
N VAL A 22 57.32 22.34 14.40
CA VAL A 22 57.95 21.00 14.41
C VAL A 22 57.04 19.91 15.01
N ILE A 23 56.12 20.28 15.91
CA ILE A 23 55.20 19.32 16.55
C ILE A 23 54.14 18.78 15.57
N PHE A 24 53.86 19.51 14.49
CA PHE A 24 52.90 19.11 13.47
C PHE A 24 53.55 18.46 12.24
N SER A 25 54.52 17.55 12.44
CA SER A 25 54.90 16.66 11.35
C SER A 25 53.76 15.67 11.08
N ASN A 26 53.52 15.33 9.80
CA ASN A 26 52.48 14.36 9.41
C ASN A 26 52.58 13.05 10.22
N LYS A 27 53.81 12.62 10.55
CA LYS A 27 54.09 11.38 11.29
C LYS A 27 53.68 11.45 12.76
N ILE A 28 53.99 12.56 13.45
CA ILE A 28 53.57 12.77 14.84
C ILE A 28 52.05 12.85 14.90
N LEU A 29 51.46 13.63 13.99
CA LEU A 29 50.03 13.86 14.00
C LEU A 29 49.24 12.59 13.68
N SER A 30 49.69 11.81 12.70
CA SER A 30 49.13 10.48 12.40
C SER A 30 49.19 9.54 13.61
N HIS A 31 50.28 9.54 14.39
CA HIS A 31 50.37 8.72 15.60
C HIS A 31 49.44 9.23 16.72
N MET A 32 49.28 10.54 16.89
CA MET A 32 48.43 11.10 17.95
C MET A 32 46.93 11.02 17.63
N THR A 33 46.55 10.96 16.35
CA THR A 33 45.15 10.79 15.93
C THR A 33 44.75 9.33 15.69
N LYS A 34 45.72 8.42 15.63
CA LYS A 34 45.45 6.99 15.54
C LYS A 34 45.11 6.38 16.90
N THR A 35 44.06 5.58 16.94
CA THR A 35 43.67 4.74 18.07
C THR A 35 43.33 3.33 17.60
N GLU A 36 42.91 2.46 18.53
CA GLU A 36 42.34 1.15 18.19
C GLU A 36 41.10 1.30 17.28
N ASP A 37 40.28 2.32 17.52
CA ASP A 37 39.01 2.52 16.83
C ASP A 37 39.05 3.58 15.72
N THR A 38 40.12 4.36 15.61
CA THR A 38 40.18 5.50 14.68
C THR A 38 41.51 5.63 13.95
N GLU A 39 41.48 5.93 12.65
CA GLU A 39 42.69 6.23 11.88
C GLU A 39 42.41 7.28 10.80
N PHE A 40 43.32 8.23 10.63
CA PHE A 40 43.34 9.12 9.47
C PHE A 40 44.39 8.63 8.47
N GLN A 41 43.95 8.07 7.35
CA GLN A 41 44.84 7.52 6.34
C GLN A 41 45.41 8.63 5.45
N ASN A 42 46.72 8.53 5.17
CA ASN A 42 47.47 9.50 4.37
C ASN A 42 47.31 10.95 4.85
N LEU A 43 47.30 11.17 6.16
CA LEU A 43 47.15 12.49 6.77
C LEU A 43 48.27 13.46 6.34
N ARG A 44 47.89 14.66 5.89
CA ARG A 44 48.78 15.76 5.50
C ARG A 44 48.38 17.02 6.25
N PHE A 45 49.34 17.70 6.86
CA PHE A 45 49.09 18.93 7.60
C PHE A 45 49.52 20.18 6.81
N SER A 46 48.64 21.20 6.78
CA SER A 46 48.93 22.55 6.30
C SER A 46 49.20 23.48 7.49
N ILE A 47 50.44 23.94 7.64
CA ILE A 47 50.82 24.94 8.66
C ILE A 47 50.07 26.26 8.42
N LYS A 48 49.92 26.67 7.16
CA LYS A 48 49.33 27.95 6.75
C LYS A 48 47.87 28.04 7.21
N ASP A 49 47.12 26.98 7.00
CA ASP A 49 45.67 26.96 7.24
C ASP A 49 45.32 26.33 8.61
N ARG A 50 46.32 25.71 9.27
CA ARG A 50 46.18 24.87 10.47
C ARG A 50 45.14 23.77 10.26
N GLU A 51 45.20 23.14 9.09
CA GLU A 51 44.26 22.12 8.64
C GLU A 51 44.98 20.80 8.35
N ILE A 52 44.30 19.70 8.63
CA ILE A 52 44.67 18.38 8.14
C ILE A 52 43.82 18.04 6.92
N LEU A 53 44.43 17.35 5.96
CA LEU A 53 43.80 16.69 4.81
C LEU A 53 44.05 15.19 4.97
N PHE A 54 43.08 14.35 4.64
CA PHE A 54 43.20 12.90 4.73
C PHE A 54 42.40 12.20 3.64
N ASP A 55 42.89 11.05 3.20
CA ASP A 55 42.24 10.28 2.12
C ASP A 55 41.09 9.43 2.67
N ASN A 56 41.18 8.97 3.92
CA ASN A 56 40.10 8.28 4.61
C ASN A 56 40.14 8.56 6.12
N PHE A 57 38.99 8.84 6.71
CA PHE A 57 38.78 8.68 8.14
C PHE A 57 38.20 7.29 8.42
N VAL A 58 38.91 6.48 9.19
CA VAL A 58 38.50 5.13 9.57
C VAL A 58 37.91 5.18 10.97
N LEU A 59 36.72 4.60 11.18
CA LEU A 59 36.07 4.48 12.48
C LEU A 59 35.57 3.04 12.66
N GLY A 60 36.07 2.32 13.66
CA GLY A 60 35.71 0.92 13.91
C GLY A 60 36.02 -0.01 12.74
N GLY A 61 37.03 0.32 11.93
CA GLY A 61 37.42 -0.43 10.73
C GLY A 61 36.71 0.00 9.44
N GLU A 62 35.67 0.85 9.51
CA GLU A 62 34.95 1.36 8.34
C GLU A 62 35.61 2.62 7.77
N LYS A 63 35.78 2.69 6.46
CA LYS A 63 36.29 3.88 5.76
C LYS A 63 35.15 4.85 5.48
N LEU A 64 35.21 6.04 6.08
CA LEU A 64 34.16 7.06 6.03
C LEU A 64 34.39 8.13 4.96
N GLY A 65 35.39 7.94 4.10
CA GLY A 65 35.72 8.86 3.00
C GLY A 65 36.78 9.90 3.36
N ARG A 66 37.13 10.69 2.35
CA ARG A 66 38.18 11.71 2.41
C ARG A 66 37.70 12.97 3.08
N GLY A 67 38.62 13.81 3.52
CA GLY A 67 38.20 15.02 4.21
C GLY A 67 39.29 15.95 4.66
N LYS A 68 38.86 16.95 5.41
CA LYS A 68 39.73 17.93 6.07
C LYS A 68 39.19 18.32 7.44
N ALA A 69 40.04 18.85 8.30
CA ALA A 69 39.62 19.44 9.57
C ALA A 69 40.64 20.47 10.04
N LYS A 70 40.18 21.50 10.77
CA LYS A 70 41.06 22.40 11.51
C LYS A 70 41.53 21.72 12.79
N ILE A 71 42.82 21.87 13.09
CA ILE A 71 43.42 21.23 14.26
C ILE A 71 43.87 22.25 15.31
N SER A 72 43.60 21.92 16.57
CA SER A 72 44.18 22.60 17.73
C SER A 72 44.60 21.58 18.79
N ILE A 73 45.52 21.98 19.67
CA ILE A 73 45.96 21.18 20.81
C ILE A 73 45.53 21.92 22.07
N LYS A 74 44.74 21.25 22.93
CA LYS A 74 44.40 21.75 24.26
C LYS A 74 45.14 20.95 25.32
N GLY A 75 45.66 21.63 26.33
CA GLY A 75 46.20 20.99 27.52
C GLY A 75 45.06 20.38 28.34
N SER A 76 45.21 19.13 28.79
CA SER A 76 44.24 18.39 29.60
C SER A 76 44.87 17.76 30.86
N GLY A 77 44.05 17.38 31.85
CA GLY A 77 44.48 16.87 33.16
C GLY A 77 44.59 17.94 34.26
N THR A 78 44.84 17.53 35.51
CA THR A 78 44.89 18.40 36.72
C THR A 78 45.95 19.51 36.67
N PHE A 79 46.86 19.48 35.70
CA PHE A 79 47.87 20.52 35.44
C PHE A 79 47.93 20.98 33.98
N GLY A 80 47.00 20.54 33.11
CA GLY A 80 46.98 20.91 31.69
C GLY A 80 48.15 20.37 30.85
N ILE A 81 48.87 19.35 31.33
CA ILE A 81 50.12 18.86 30.73
C ILE A 81 49.87 17.83 29.61
N ILE A 82 48.72 17.13 29.61
CA ILE A 82 48.44 16.08 28.63
C ILE A 82 47.87 16.73 27.36
N PRO A 83 48.57 16.72 26.22
CA PRO A 83 48.06 17.33 24.99
C PRO A 83 46.90 16.48 24.45
N LYS A 84 45.74 17.10 24.24
CA LYS A 84 44.59 16.49 23.56
C LYS A 84 44.38 17.18 22.22
N ILE A 85 44.20 16.38 21.17
CA ILE A 85 43.88 16.89 19.84
C ILE A 85 42.40 17.25 19.78
N GLU A 86 42.14 18.45 19.29
CA GLU A 86 40.80 18.94 19.00
C GLU A 86 40.69 19.26 17.51
N LEU A 87 39.69 18.68 16.87
CA LEU A 87 39.35 18.90 15.47
C LEU A 87 38.07 19.73 15.40
N SER A 88 38.12 20.86 14.70
CA SER A 88 36.96 21.69 14.38
C SER A 88 36.78 21.80 12.87
N ALA A 89 35.58 22.19 12.43
CA ALA A 89 35.24 22.27 11.01
C ALA A 89 35.62 21.00 10.24
N MET A 90 35.35 19.81 10.81
CA MET A 90 35.65 18.56 10.14
C MET A 90 34.69 18.37 8.97
N GLU A 91 35.22 18.22 7.76
CA GLU A 91 34.48 17.95 6.55
C GLU A 91 34.82 16.55 6.04
N LEU A 92 33.82 15.68 5.91
CA LEU A 92 33.92 14.40 5.23
C LEU A 92 33.19 14.48 3.89
N GLN A 93 33.81 13.95 2.84
CA GLN A 93 33.28 13.91 1.48
C GLN A 93 33.25 12.48 0.98
N GLU A 94 32.30 12.19 0.10
CA GLU A 94 32.14 10.88 -0.56
C GLU A 94 31.91 9.74 0.43
N MET A 95 31.28 10.05 1.56
CA MET A 95 30.85 9.03 2.51
C MET A 95 29.63 8.30 1.94
N ASP A 96 29.70 6.98 1.85
CA ASP A 96 28.52 6.17 1.53
C ASP A 96 27.59 6.10 2.74
N LEU A 97 26.56 6.96 2.74
CA LEU A 97 25.58 7.03 3.84
C LEU A 97 24.74 5.75 3.97
N GLN A 98 24.67 4.89 2.94
CA GLN A 98 23.96 3.62 3.05
C GLN A 98 24.62 2.69 4.07
N THR A 99 25.93 2.78 4.26
CA THR A 99 26.62 2.02 5.31
C THR A 99 26.13 2.39 6.71
N VAL A 100 25.76 3.65 6.93
CA VAL A 100 25.20 4.12 8.21
C VAL A 100 23.70 3.81 8.31
N TYR A 101 22.93 4.07 7.27
CA TYR A 101 21.48 3.83 7.28
C TYR A 101 21.11 2.35 7.44
N ASN A 102 21.94 1.46 6.91
CA ASN A 102 21.74 0.01 6.98
C ASN A 102 22.50 -0.64 8.15
N ALA A 103 23.25 0.12 8.94
CA ALA A 103 23.96 -0.41 10.10
C ALA A 103 22.93 -0.97 11.11
N PRO A 104 23.08 -2.22 11.58
CA PRO A 104 22.11 -2.83 12.48
C PRO A 104 22.05 -2.10 13.83
N ASP A 105 20.85 -1.87 14.33
CA ASP A 105 20.59 -1.34 15.68
C ASP A 105 19.29 -1.93 16.21
N SER A 106 19.39 -2.94 17.07
CA SER A 106 18.24 -3.72 17.54
C SER A 106 17.13 -2.88 18.15
N ARG A 107 17.44 -1.75 18.79
CA ARG A 107 16.43 -0.88 19.41
C ARG A 107 15.68 -0.06 18.36
N ILE A 108 16.39 0.52 17.39
CA ILE A 108 15.78 1.29 16.30
C ILE A 108 15.02 0.34 15.38
N ASP A 109 15.63 -0.78 15.00
CA ASP A 109 15.06 -1.74 14.04
C ASP A 109 13.78 -2.36 14.60
N ALA A 110 13.79 -2.84 15.86
CA ALA A 110 12.59 -3.37 16.51
C ALA A 110 11.47 -2.34 16.67
N PHE A 111 11.82 -1.07 16.89
CA PHE A 111 10.82 0.00 16.93
C PHE A 111 10.17 0.22 15.57
N LEU A 112 10.98 0.35 14.50
CA LEU A 112 10.50 0.62 13.16
C LEU A 112 9.67 -0.54 12.58
N GLU A 113 10.08 -1.79 12.81
CA GLU A 113 9.33 -2.98 12.39
C GLU A 113 7.94 -3.05 13.01
N LYS A 114 7.75 -2.50 14.21
CA LYS A 114 6.48 -2.50 14.93
C LYS A 114 5.58 -1.32 14.59
N ILE A 115 6.02 -0.40 13.73
CA ILE A 115 5.14 0.62 13.16
C ILE A 115 4.25 -0.07 12.12
N ASN A 116 2.99 -0.31 12.48
CA ASN A 116 2.04 -0.98 11.61
C ASN A 116 1.67 -0.09 10.41
N ILE A 117 2.18 -0.42 9.23
CA ILE A 117 1.78 0.19 7.96
C ILE A 117 0.74 -0.75 7.34
N PRO A 118 -0.52 -0.31 7.15
CA PRO A 118 -1.53 -1.13 6.51
C PRO A 118 -1.08 -1.58 5.12
N ILE A 119 -1.14 -2.88 4.85
CA ILE A 119 -0.85 -3.45 3.52
C ILE A 119 -2.10 -3.29 2.65
N GLU A 120 -1.93 -2.85 1.40
CA GLU A 120 -3.01 -2.78 0.40
C GLU A 120 -3.73 -4.13 0.30
N ASN A 121 -5.07 -4.08 0.19
CA ASN A 121 -5.85 -5.29 -0.01
C ASN A 121 -5.55 -5.92 -1.37
N GLU A 122 -5.54 -7.25 -1.42
CA GLU A 122 -5.47 -7.98 -2.68
C GLU A 122 -6.57 -7.50 -3.64
N LYS A 123 -6.16 -7.17 -4.87
CA LYS A 123 -7.09 -6.79 -5.93
C LYS A 123 -7.95 -7.99 -6.29
N PHE A 124 -9.27 -7.81 -6.35
CA PHE A 124 -10.20 -8.83 -6.81
C PHE A 124 -9.81 -9.31 -8.20
N ARG A 125 -9.88 -10.63 -8.40
CA ARG A 125 -9.48 -11.28 -9.67
C ARG A 125 -10.43 -10.95 -10.83
N LYS A 126 -11.69 -10.58 -10.56
CA LYS A 126 -12.74 -10.27 -11.57
C LYS A 126 -13.84 -9.37 -10.98
N THR A 127 -14.18 -8.27 -11.64
CA THR A 127 -15.26 -7.36 -11.16
C THR A 127 -16.65 -7.93 -11.46
N THR A 128 -17.64 -7.55 -10.66
CA THR A 128 -19.04 -8.00 -10.88
C THR A 128 -19.59 -7.54 -12.23
N GLU A 129 -19.22 -6.34 -12.68
CA GLU A 129 -19.58 -5.83 -14.00
C GLU A 129 -19.00 -6.70 -15.13
N SER A 130 -17.72 -7.11 -15.03
CA SER A 130 -17.11 -8.03 -15.99
C SER A 130 -17.84 -9.37 -16.01
N TYR A 131 -18.16 -9.91 -14.84
CA TYR A 131 -18.89 -11.17 -14.73
C TYR A 131 -20.29 -11.12 -15.35
N ILE A 132 -21.07 -10.06 -15.10
CA ILE A 132 -22.40 -9.89 -15.71
C ILE A 132 -22.28 -9.80 -17.24
N LYS A 133 -21.31 -9.03 -17.74
CA LYS A 133 -21.07 -8.87 -19.18
C LYS A 133 -20.70 -10.18 -19.86
N GLU A 134 -19.84 -10.97 -19.24
CA GLU A 134 -19.46 -12.31 -19.74
C GLU A 134 -20.67 -13.26 -19.72
N THR A 135 -21.43 -13.29 -18.63
CA THR A 135 -22.66 -14.10 -18.49
C THR A 135 -23.68 -13.77 -19.59
N MET A 136 -23.92 -12.48 -19.85
CA MET A 136 -24.81 -12.05 -20.93
C MET A 136 -24.30 -12.50 -22.30
N THR A 137 -22.98 -12.38 -22.54
CA THR A 137 -22.37 -12.78 -23.81
C THR A 137 -22.55 -14.27 -24.07
N GLU A 138 -22.33 -15.09 -23.05
CA GLU A 138 -22.52 -16.55 -23.11
C GLU A 138 -23.97 -16.94 -23.38
N ILE A 139 -24.91 -16.32 -22.66
CA ILE A 139 -26.34 -16.59 -22.86
C ILE A 139 -26.81 -16.11 -24.24
N ASN A 140 -26.33 -14.96 -24.73
CA ASN A 140 -26.65 -14.49 -26.08
C ASN A 140 -26.11 -15.44 -27.16
N GLY A 141 -24.90 -15.98 -26.97
CA GLY A 141 -24.35 -17.02 -27.84
C GLY A 141 -25.22 -18.28 -27.84
N LEU A 142 -25.57 -18.78 -26.66
CA LEU A 142 -26.45 -19.95 -26.50
C LEU A 142 -27.84 -19.71 -27.12
N ASN A 143 -28.39 -18.51 -26.96
CA ASN A 143 -29.68 -18.14 -27.51
C ASN A 143 -29.68 -18.17 -29.04
N ARG A 144 -28.59 -17.70 -29.66
CA ARG A 144 -28.39 -17.78 -31.10
C ARG A 144 -28.24 -19.21 -31.57
N ASP A 145 -27.42 -20.02 -30.90
CA ASP A 145 -27.25 -21.45 -31.20
C ASP A 145 -28.59 -22.20 -31.20
N ILE A 146 -29.44 -21.94 -30.20
CA ILE A 146 -30.78 -22.55 -30.09
C ILE A 146 -31.70 -22.05 -31.20
N ALA A 147 -31.66 -20.76 -31.55
CA ALA A 147 -32.47 -20.21 -32.64
C ALA A 147 -32.09 -20.81 -34.00
N ASP A 148 -30.78 -20.88 -34.29
CA ASP A 148 -30.25 -21.50 -35.51
C ASP A 148 -30.62 -22.99 -35.56
N PHE A 149 -30.55 -23.68 -34.41
CA PHE A 149 -31.03 -25.06 -34.28
C PHE A 149 -32.52 -25.20 -34.61
N SER A 150 -33.38 -24.38 -33.99
CA SER A 150 -34.84 -24.38 -34.24
C SER A 150 -35.16 -24.18 -35.73
N GLN A 151 -34.43 -23.29 -36.41
CA GLN A 151 -34.59 -23.10 -37.86
C GLN A 151 -34.16 -24.34 -38.64
N SER A 152 -33.04 -24.96 -38.28
CA SER A 152 -32.49 -26.14 -38.98
C SER A 152 -33.37 -27.38 -38.93
N ILE A 153 -34.23 -27.51 -37.90
CA ILE A 153 -35.08 -28.69 -37.70
C ILE A 153 -36.49 -28.55 -38.28
N LYS A 154 -36.87 -27.37 -38.81
CA LYS A 154 -38.22 -27.06 -39.30
C LYS A 154 -38.70 -28.03 -40.39
N GLU A 155 -37.87 -28.28 -41.40
CA GLU A 155 -38.19 -29.21 -42.49
C GLU A 155 -38.29 -30.67 -42.01
N LYS A 156 -37.44 -31.06 -41.08
CA LYS A 156 -37.43 -32.40 -40.47
C LYS A 156 -38.68 -32.64 -39.61
N ILE A 157 -39.15 -31.62 -38.91
CA ILE A 157 -40.42 -31.66 -38.16
C ILE A 157 -41.61 -31.76 -39.12
N ASN A 158 -41.64 -30.99 -40.21
CA ASN A 158 -42.68 -31.13 -41.24
C ASN A 158 -42.71 -32.53 -41.85
N SER A 159 -41.54 -33.11 -42.13
CA SER A 159 -41.40 -34.49 -42.62
C SER A 159 -41.93 -35.50 -41.61
N THR A 160 -41.58 -35.31 -40.33
CA THR A 160 -42.09 -36.13 -39.22
C THR A 160 -43.61 -36.06 -39.10
N ASN A 161 -44.20 -34.86 -39.16
CA ASN A 161 -45.65 -34.66 -39.11
C ASN A 161 -46.36 -35.33 -40.28
N LYS A 162 -45.80 -35.25 -41.49
CA LYS A 162 -46.33 -35.95 -42.66
C LYS A 162 -46.33 -37.47 -42.48
N ILE A 163 -45.24 -38.05 -41.96
CA ILE A 163 -45.18 -39.50 -41.67
C ILE A 163 -46.25 -39.90 -40.64
N LYS A 164 -46.48 -39.08 -39.61
CA LYS A 164 -47.53 -39.33 -38.60
C LYS A 164 -48.94 -39.26 -39.21
N GLN A 165 -49.22 -38.27 -40.06
CA GLN A 165 -50.50 -38.15 -40.76
C GLN A 165 -50.74 -39.34 -41.70
N ASP A 166 -49.76 -39.70 -42.52
CA ASP A 166 -49.82 -40.86 -43.40
C ASP A 166 -50.12 -42.13 -42.59
N TYR A 167 -49.40 -42.35 -41.48
CA TYR A 167 -49.61 -43.50 -40.59
C TYR A 167 -51.06 -43.59 -40.07
N ASN A 168 -51.64 -42.45 -39.64
CA ASN A 168 -53.00 -42.40 -39.11
C ASN A 168 -54.07 -42.66 -40.17
N GLY A 169 -53.82 -42.30 -41.43
CA GLY A 169 -54.73 -42.55 -42.55
C GLY A 169 -54.71 -43.98 -43.10
N LEU A 170 -53.74 -44.81 -42.71
CA LEU A 170 -53.62 -46.19 -43.18
C LEU A 170 -54.48 -47.16 -42.37
N VAL A 171 -54.97 -48.22 -43.03
CA VAL A 171 -55.68 -49.35 -42.39
C VAL A 171 -54.83 -50.61 -42.39
N ASP A 172 -54.04 -50.83 -43.45
CA ASP A 172 -53.17 -52.00 -43.61
C ASP A 172 -51.97 -52.01 -42.64
N LEU A 173 -51.75 -53.15 -41.99
CA LEU A 173 -50.72 -53.35 -40.98
C LEU A 173 -49.30 -53.31 -41.57
N LYS A 174 -49.10 -53.82 -42.79
CA LYS A 174 -47.77 -53.85 -43.43
C LYS A 174 -47.29 -52.42 -43.72
N SER A 175 -48.17 -51.59 -44.27
CA SER A 175 -47.91 -50.18 -44.58
C SER A 175 -47.70 -49.36 -43.30
N LYS A 176 -48.48 -49.62 -42.24
CA LYS A 176 -48.24 -49.03 -40.91
C LYS A 176 -46.86 -49.36 -40.35
N ALA A 177 -46.45 -50.62 -40.42
CA ALA A 177 -45.13 -51.04 -39.94
C ALA A 177 -43.97 -50.37 -40.71
N GLN A 178 -44.14 -50.13 -42.02
CA GLN A 178 -43.16 -49.39 -42.82
C GLN A 178 -43.06 -47.92 -42.38
N LYS A 179 -44.21 -47.24 -42.20
CA LYS A 179 -44.24 -45.85 -41.71
C LYS A 179 -43.64 -45.69 -40.32
N LEU A 180 -43.82 -46.68 -39.43
CA LEU A 180 -43.15 -46.69 -38.12
C LEU A 180 -41.62 -46.76 -38.22
N LYS A 181 -41.08 -47.53 -39.18
CA LYS A 181 -39.62 -47.59 -39.43
C LYS A 181 -39.09 -46.25 -39.96
N GLU A 182 -39.81 -45.63 -40.89
CA GLU A 182 -39.49 -44.28 -41.39
C GLU A 182 -39.50 -43.25 -40.26
N LEU A 183 -40.56 -43.25 -39.45
CA LEU A 183 -40.71 -42.36 -38.30
C LEU A 183 -39.55 -42.53 -37.31
N ASN A 184 -39.23 -43.77 -36.92
CA ASN A 184 -38.17 -44.06 -35.97
C ASN A 184 -36.79 -43.58 -36.46
N LYS A 185 -36.52 -43.66 -37.77
CA LYS A 185 -35.28 -43.15 -38.36
C LYS A 185 -35.20 -41.63 -38.25
N GLU A 186 -36.27 -40.91 -38.62
CA GLU A 186 -36.30 -39.44 -38.59
C GLU A 186 -36.27 -38.90 -37.16
N THR A 187 -37.06 -39.48 -36.25
CA THR A 187 -37.12 -39.08 -34.83
C THR A 187 -35.84 -39.41 -34.08
N GLY A 188 -35.13 -40.50 -34.44
CA GLY A 188 -33.84 -40.85 -33.85
C GLY A 188 -32.76 -39.78 -34.09
N VAL A 189 -32.67 -39.25 -35.32
CA VAL A 189 -31.73 -38.17 -35.66
C VAL A 189 -32.09 -36.88 -34.91
N LEU A 190 -33.38 -36.50 -34.89
CA LEU A 190 -33.83 -35.31 -34.16
C LEU A 190 -33.59 -35.43 -32.65
N THR A 191 -33.84 -36.60 -32.07
CA THR A 191 -33.62 -36.86 -30.64
C THR A 191 -32.15 -36.68 -30.26
N LYS A 192 -31.21 -37.16 -31.10
CA LYS A 192 -29.78 -36.96 -30.88
C LYS A 192 -29.42 -35.48 -30.87
N ASN A 193 -29.86 -34.74 -31.88
CA ASN A 193 -29.54 -33.31 -31.99
C ASN A 193 -30.17 -32.48 -30.86
N ILE A 194 -31.38 -32.82 -30.41
CA ILE A 194 -32.01 -32.17 -29.25
C ILE A 194 -31.19 -32.42 -27.97
N ASN A 195 -30.72 -33.64 -27.74
CA ASN A 195 -29.89 -33.97 -26.58
C ASN A 195 -28.56 -33.17 -26.60
N GLU A 196 -27.93 -32.99 -27.75
CA GLU A 196 -26.72 -32.16 -27.90
C GLU A 196 -26.97 -30.70 -27.50
N GLN A 197 -28.13 -30.13 -27.86
CA GLN A 197 -28.52 -28.77 -27.44
C GLN A 197 -28.80 -28.68 -25.94
N LYS A 198 -29.48 -29.68 -25.37
CA LYS A 198 -29.70 -29.75 -23.91
C LYS A 198 -28.40 -29.86 -23.13
N GLU A 199 -27.41 -30.59 -23.65
CA GLU A 199 -26.09 -30.67 -23.04
C GLU A 199 -25.36 -29.33 -23.06
N LYS A 200 -25.44 -28.57 -24.17
CA LYS A 200 -24.91 -27.21 -24.25
C LYS A 200 -25.55 -26.28 -23.20
N ILE A 201 -26.88 -26.32 -23.07
CA ILE A 201 -27.61 -25.56 -22.05
C ILE A 201 -27.09 -25.90 -20.64
N ALA A 202 -27.03 -27.20 -20.30
CA ALA A 202 -26.58 -27.65 -18.99
C ALA A 202 -25.15 -27.18 -18.67
N LYS A 203 -24.23 -27.21 -19.65
CA LYS A 203 -22.86 -26.72 -19.49
C LYS A 203 -22.79 -25.22 -19.25
N THR A 204 -23.56 -24.42 -19.99
CA THR A 204 -23.60 -22.96 -19.81
C THR A 204 -24.17 -22.59 -18.44
N VAL A 205 -25.29 -23.21 -18.03
CA VAL A 205 -25.88 -22.98 -16.71
C VAL A 205 -24.91 -23.37 -15.60
N TYR A 206 -24.27 -24.54 -15.70
CA TYR A 206 -23.28 -24.99 -14.73
C TYR A 206 -22.12 -23.98 -14.59
N LYS A 207 -21.62 -23.45 -15.70
CA LYS A 207 -20.55 -22.44 -15.70
C LYS A 207 -20.98 -21.17 -14.97
N ILE A 208 -22.17 -20.64 -15.30
CA ILE A 208 -22.71 -19.42 -14.67
C ILE A 208 -22.87 -19.63 -13.16
N GLU A 209 -23.50 -20.73 -12.73
CA GLU A 209 -23.71 -20.98 -11.29
C GLU A 209 -22.40 -21.20 -10.53
N THR A 210 -21.39 -21.82 -11.17
CA THR A 210 -20.05 -21.97 -10.56
C THR A 210 -19.34 -20.62 -10.42
N GLU A 211 -19.47 -19.74 -11.40
CA GLU A 211 -18.86 -18.41 -11.37
C GLU A 211 -19.64 -17.39 -10.50
N ARG A 212 -20.91 -17.68 -10.15
CA ARG A 212 -21.77 -16.83 -9.30
C ARG A 212 -21.15 -16.56 -7.93
N SER A 213 -20.30 -17.44 -7.41
CA SER A 213 -19.57 -17.20 -6.16
C SER A 213 -18.68 -15.96 -6.20
N THR A 214 -18.27 -15.52 -7.40
CA THR A 214 -17.48 -14.29 -7.61
C THR A 214 -18.24 -13.04 -7.15
N ILE A 215 -19.57 -12.99 -7.33
CA ILE A 215 -20.39 -11.86 -6.85
C ILE A 215 -20.33 -11.77 -5.33
N LEU A 216 -20.48 -12.91 -4.65
CA LEU A 216 -20.43 -13.00 -3.19
C LEU A 216 -19.04 -12.58 -2.66
N GLU A 217 -17.98 -13.01 -3.32
CA GLU A 217 -16.60 -12.63 -2.98
C GLU A 217 -16.39 -11.11 -3.12
N ASN A 218 -16.87 -10.51 -4.21
CA ASN A 218 -16.76 -9.07 -4.44
C ASN A 218 -17.54 -8.26 -3.39
N ILE A 219 -18.75 -8.68 -3.03
CA ILE A 219 -19.56 -7.99 -2.01
C ILE A 219 -18.94 -8.13 -0.63
N SER A 220 -18.45 -9.32 -0.29
CA SER A 220 -17.69 -9.52 0.95
C SER A 220 -16.50 -8.56 1.00
N GLY A 221 -15.81 -8.42 -0.12
CA GLY A 221 -14.76 -7.44 -0.34
C GLY A 221 -15.15 -5.99 -0.09
N ASP A 222 -16.24 -5.54 -0.68
CA ASP A 222 -16.74 -4.17 -0.53
C ASP A 222 -17.24 -3.89 0.90
N LEU A 223 -17.84 -4.89 1.56
CA LEU A 223 -18.21 -4.81 2.97
C LEU A 223 -16.98 -4.70 3.88
N LEU A 224 -15.92 -5.47 3.62
CA LEU A 224 -14.67 -5.37 4.36
C LEU A 224 -13.99 -4.00 4.18
N LYS A 225 -14.05 -3.42 2.98
CA LYS A 225 -13.58 -2.05 2.75
C LYS A 225 -14.40 -1.03 3.52
N LEU A 226 -15.73 -1.16 3.51
CA LEU A 226 -16.63 -0.27 4.26
C LEU A 226 -16.36 -0.34 5.77
N GLU A 227 -16.21 -1.55 6.31
CA GLU A 227 -15.91 -1.78 7.72
C GLU A 227 -14.59 -1.12 8.14
N ARG A 228 -13.56 -1.22 7.28
CA ARG A 228 -12.29 -0.53 7.53
C ARG A 228 -12.44 0.99 7.51
N LEU A 229 -13.19 1.54 6.56
CA LEU A 229 -13.43 2.98 6.50
C LEU A 229 -14.20 3.46 7.74
N ILE A 230 -15.21 2.72 8.19
CA ILE A 230 -15.92 2.99 9.44
C ILE A 230 -14.94 2.99 10.61
N SER A 231 -14.12 1.94 10.72
CA SER A 231 -13.12 1.80 11.79
C SER A 231 -12.08 2.93 11.79
N LEU A 232 -11.63 3.39 10.61
CA LEU A 232 -10.68 4.50 10.48
C LEU A 232 -11.31 5.86 10.80
N ASN A 233 -12.61 6.04 10.53
CA ASN A 233 -13.32 7.28 10.89
C ASN A 233 -13.75 7.31 12.36
N ASP A 234 -13.68 6.19 13.08
CA ASP A 234 -13.90 6.16 14.53
C ASP A 234 -12.92 7.13 15.22
N ILE A 235 -13.47 8.00 16.07
CA ILE A 235 -12.72 9.01 16.82
C ILE A 235 -11.55 8.38 17.60
N GLN A 236 -11.72 7.17 18.14
CA GLN A 236 -10.68 6.47 18.89
C GLN A 236 -9.50 6.03 18.01
N ASN A 237 -9.77 5.76 16.73
CA ASN A 237 -8.79 5.19 15.80
C ASN A 237 -8.38 6.16 14.69
N ILE A 238 -8.87 7.40 14.68
CA ILE A 238 -8.68 8.36 13.58
C ILE A 238 -7.21 8.69 13.28
N ASN A 239 -6.33 8.58 14.27
CA ASN A 239 -4.89 8.69 14.10
C ASN A 239 -4.30 7.58 13.19
N SER A 240 -5.02 6.50 12.95
CA SER A 240 -4.59 5.42 12.03
C SER A 240 -4.39 5.91 10.60
N TYR A 241 -5.10 6.96 10.17
CA TYR A 241 -4.88 7.61 8.87
C TYR A 241 -3.45 8.13 8.70
N ILE A 242 -2.76 8.48 9.79
CA ILE A 242 -1.35 8.88 9.77
C ILE A 242 -0.49 7.77 9.17
N PHE A 243 -0.70 6.53 9.63
CA PHE A 243 0.12 5.39 9.19
C PHE A 243 -0.30 4.88 7.82
N LEU A 244 -1.59 4.98 7.48
CA LEU A 244 -2.09 4.68 6.15
C LEU A 244 -1.46 5.60 5.10
N ASP A 245 -1.52 6.91 5.31
CA ASP A 245 -1.10 7.89 4.32
C ASP A 245 0.42 8.13 4.32
N LYS A 246 1.04 8.12 5.51
CA LYS A 246 2.42 8.58 5.74
C LYS A 246 3.35 7.53 6.34
N GLY A 247 2.90 6.29 6.54
CA GLY A 247 3.66 5.23 7.23
C GLY A 247 5.08 5.02 6.67
N LYS A 248 5.23 4.94 5.35
CA LYS A 248 6.54 4.78 4.70
C LYS A 248 7.48 5.97 4.94
N GLU A 249 6.93 7.19 4.85
CA GLU A 249 7.68 8.44 5.07
C GLU A 249 8.15 8.55 6.53
N ILE A 250 7.29 8.17 7.48
CA ILE A 250 7.58 8.10 8.91
C ILE A 250 8.73 7.11 9.18
N VAL A 251 8.63 5.87 8.69
CA VAL A 251 9.66 4.85 8.91
C VAL A 251 11.01 5.28 8.32
N ASN A 252 11.01 5.80 7.09
CA ASN A 252 12.25 6.22 6.43
C ASN A 252 12.91 7.44 7.12
N SER A 253 12.12 8.45 7.49
CA SER A 253 12.65 9.64 8.18
C SER A 253 13.22 9.32 9.56
N LEU A 254 12.53 8.48 10.34
CA LEU A 254 13.02 7.99 11.64
C LEU A 254 14.27 7.11 11.47
N ASN A 255 14.30 6.18 10.51
CA ASN A 255 15.47 5.35 10.28
C ASN A 255 16.73 6.20 10.00
N LYS A 256 16.66 7.08 9.00
CA LYS A 256 17.80 7.91 8.61
C LYS A 256 18.28 8.79 9.76
N SER A 257 17.37 9.54 10.38
CA SER A 257 17.72 10.47 11.46
C SER A 257 18.30 9.77 12.71
N LEU A 258 17.70 8.66 13.14
CA LEU A 258 18.15 7.92 14.32
C LEU A 258 19.46 7.16 14.08
N LYS A 259 19.68 6.59 12.90
CA LYS A 259 20.95 5.93 12.54
C LYS A 259 22.10 6.93 12.44
N ILE A 260 21.87 8.11 11.85
CA ILE A 260 22.86 9.20 11.89
C ILE A 260 23.13 9.64 13.33
N LEU A 261 22.10 9.80 14.15
CA LEU A 261 22.29 10.12 15.57
C LEU A 261 23.18 9.08 16.26
N LYS A 262 22.96 7.78 16.05
CA LYS A 262 23.81 6.71 16.61
C LYS A 262 25.25 6.81 16.11
N PHE A 263 25.45 7.06 14.82
CA PHE A 263 26.78 7.28 14.24
C PHE A 263 27.49 8.50 14.86
N ILE A 264 26.80 9.63 14.99
CA ILE A 264 27.36 10.84 15.61
C ILE A 264 27.66 10.62 17.10
N LYS A 265 26.86 9.84 17.81
CA LYS A 265 27.18 9.41 19.19
C LYS A 265 28.46 8.58 19.25
N LYS A 266 28.77 7.75 18.25
CA LYS A 266 30.07 7.07 18.17
C LYS A 266 31.21 8.08 18.00
N ILE A 267 31.07 9.05 17.11
CA ILE A 267 32.06 10.12 16.89
C ILE A 267 32.29 10.96 18.15
N LYS A 268 31.23 11.44 18.81
CA LYS A 268 31.31 12.23 20.07
C LYS A 268 32.09 11.52 21.18
N ASN A 269 32.03 10.18 21.22
CA ASN A 269 32.57 9.39 22.32
C ASN A 269 34.02 8.93 22.12
N ILE A 270 34.65 9.23 20.98
CA ILE A 270 36.07 8.96 20.72
C ILE A 270 36.92 9.52 21.86
N SER A 271 37.83 8.69 22.40
CA SER A 271 38.52 8.99 23.65
C SER A 271 39.71 9.94 23.48
N SER A 272 40.50 9.77 22.41
CA SER A 272 41.78 10.47 22.18
C SER A 272 41.64 11.81 21.46
N ILE A 273 40.61 11.96 20.62
CA ILE A 273 40.37 13.13 19.78
C ILE A 273 39.04 13.76 20.16
N SER A 274 39.01 15.08 20.29
CA SER A 274 37.78 15.85 20.45
C SER A 274 37.36 16.42 19.11
N ILE A 275 36.32 15.87 18.48
CA ILE A 275 35.70 16.49 17.30
C ILE A 275 34.63 17.46 17.80
N LEU A 276 34.72 18.74 17.43
CA LEU A 276 33.79 19.78 17.86
C LEU A 276 32.57 19.89 16.96
N ASP A 277 32.80 19.81 15.66
CA ASP A 277 31.78 19.96 14.64
C ASP A 277 32.20 19.19 13.38
N ILE A 278 31.20 18.66 12.70
CA ILE A 278 31.37 17.80 11.52
C ILE A 278 30.31 18.14 10.47
N SER A 279 30.73 18.15 9.21
CA SER A 279 29.89 18.26 8.03
C SER A 279 30.22 17.09 7.10
N ILE A 280 29.21 16.37 6.60
CA ILE A 280 29.38 15.20 5.73
C ILE A 280 28.69 15.48 4.40
N ASN A 281 29.30 15.04 3.31
CA ASN A 281 28.78 15.12 1.94
C ASN A 281 28.23 16.51 1.59
N ASN A 282 29.10 17.52 1.64
CA ASN A 282 28.75 18.91 1.33
C ASN A 282 27.58 19.47 2.16
N GLY A 283 27.38 18.94 3.36
CA GLY A 283 26.42 19.46 4.33
C GLY A 283 25.06 18.78 4.32
N GLU A 284 24.94 17.61 3.69
CA GLU A 284 23.80 16.70 3.88
C GLU A 284 23.63 16.32 5.35
N ILE A 285 24.72 16.24 6.10
CA ILE A 285 24.71 16.05 7.55
C ILE A 285 25.61 17.10 8.17
N LYS A 286 25.12 17.82 9.17
CA LYS A 286 25.89 18.81 9.95
C LYS A 286 25.64 18.62 11.42
N PHE A 287 26.69 18.57 12.22
CA PHE A 287 26.60 18.53 13.67
C PHE A 287 27.61 19.48 14.30
N LYS A 288 27.22 20.09 15.41
CA LYS A 288 28.03 21.04 16.19
C LYS A 288 28.00 20.68 17.67
N ASN A 289 28.96 21.22 18.40
CA ASN A 289 29.13 21.07 19.85
C ASN A 289 29.23 19.60 20.30
N LEU A 290 29.97 18.79 19.53
CA LEU A 290 30.24 17.37 19.80
C LEU A 290 31.29 17.16 20.92
N GLU A 291 31.51 18.17 21.76
CA GLU A 291 32.43 18.09 22.90
C GLU A 291 31.97 17.03 23.90
N LYS A 292 32.88 16.10 24.21
CA LYS A 292 32.64 15.06 25.22
C LYS A 292 32.37 15.70 26.59
N GLY A 293 31.29 15.27 27.25
CA GLY A 293 30.88 15.75 28.57
C GLY A 293 29.98 17.00 28.57
N LYS A 294 29.75 17.64 27.41
CA LYS A 294 28.75 18.71 27.28
C LYS A 294 27.47 18.18 26.63
N LYS A 295 26.32 18.59 27.18
CA LYS A 295 24.98 18.28 26.63
C LYS A 295 24.47 19.45 25.80
N SER A 296 25.04 19.64 24.62
CA SER A 296 24.77 20.81 23.77
C SER A 296 24.80 20.50 22.28
N VAL A 297 24.80 19.21 21.91
CA VAL A 297 24.88 18.79 20.51
C VAL A 297 23.66 19.31 19.76
N SER A 298 23.91 19.89 18.59
CA SER A 298 22.88 20.21 17.62
C SER A 298 23.31 19.74 16.24
N GLY A 299 22.35 19.31 15.43
CA GLY A 299 22.62 18.87 14.08
C GLY A 299 21.41 18.97 13.16
N GLU A 300 21.69 18.81 11.88
CA GLU A 300 20.75 18.85 10.78
C GLU A 300 21.10 17.68 9.84
N VAL A 301 20.10 16.89 9.46
CA VAL A 301 20.25 15.72 8.58
C VAL A 301 19.26 15.84 7.43
N GLN A 302 19.75 15.83 6.19
CA GLN A 302 18.91 15.76 5.01
C GLN A 302 18.33 14.34 4.86
N ILE A 303 17.02 14.24 4.67
CA ILE A 303 16.29 12.97 4.63
C ILE A 303 15.90 12.61 3.19
N ASN A 304 15.06 13.42 2.55
CA ASN A 304 14.51 13.25 1.20
C ASN A 304 14.44 14.61 0.49
N ASN A 305 14.54 14.70 -0.85
CA ASN A 305 14.23 15.90 -1.68
C ASN A 305 14.50 17.31 -1.08
N GLY A 306 15.50 17.46 -0.21
CA GLY A 306 15.82 18.69 0.51
C GLY A 306 15.15 18.89 1.89
N ALA A 307 14.19 18.05 2.29
CA ALA A 307 13.63 18.01 3.65
C ALA A 307 14.69 17.58 4.68
N LYS A 308 14.63 18.17 5.86
CA LYS A 308 15.65 18.07 6.90
C LYS A 308 15.05 17.67 8.24
N ALA A 309 15.81 16.89 9.00
CA ALA A 309 15.56 16.60 10.39
C ALA A 309 16.57 17.36 11.25
N ASP A 310 16.07 18.15 12.19
CA ASP A 310 16.86 18.83 13.21
C ASP A 310 17.04 17.90 14.41
N ILE A 311 18.23 17.85 14.97
CA ILE A 311 18.59 16.98 16.09
C ILE A 311 19.21 17.83 17.19
N LYS A 312 18.71 17.69 18.42
CA LYS A 312 19.21 18.43 19.58
C LYS A 312 19.34 17.53 20.79
N GLU A 313 20.46 17.62 21.50
CA GLU A 313 20.63 16.96 22.79
C GLU A 313 19.92 17.77 23.88
N THR A 314 19.14 17.06 24.70
CA THR A 314 18.36 17.58 25.82
C THR A 314 18.78 16.86 27.11
N GLU A 315 18.16 17.23 28.23
CA GLU A 315 18.42 16.54 29.50
C GLU A 315 18.02 15.06 29.45
N LYS A 316 16.91 14.76 28.74
CA LYS A 316 16.28 13.44 28.65
C LYS A 316 16.83 12.55 27.53
N GLY A 317 17.68 13.07 26.65
CA GLY A 317 18.22 12.32 25.51
C GLY A 317 18.45 13.20 24.30
N TYR A 318 18.08 12.72 23.12
CA TYR A 318 18.13 13.48 21.88
C TYR A 318 16.73 13.66 21.33
N GLU A 319 16.37 14.90 21.02
CA GLU A 319 15.15 15.23 20.31
C GLU A 319 15.46 15.33 18.81
N VAL A 320 14.67 14.65 17.99
CA VAL A 320 14.72 14.68 16.53
C VAL A 320 13.42 15.28 16.04
N ILE A 321 13.48 16.38 15.30
CA ILE A 321 12.33 17.10 14.75
C ILE A 321 12.41 17.04 13.23
N TYR A 322 11.37 16.51 12.60
CA TYR A 322 11.24 16.45 11.15
C TYR A 322 9.92 17.08 10.74
N ASN A 323 9.93 17.96 9.74
CA ASN A 323 8.71 18.53 9.17
C ASN A 323 8.82 18.51 7.64
N GLU A 324 7.82 17.93 6.98
CA GLU A 324 7.70 17.91 5.52
C GLU A 324 6.22 18.09 5.14
N GLY A 325 5.90 19.19 4.46
CA GLY A 325 4.54 19.50 4.05
C GLY A 325 3.55 19.51 5.22
N THR A 326 2.62 18.55 5.23
CA THR A 326 1.59 18.40 6.27
C THR A 326 1.97 17.41 7.38
N LEU A 327 3.15 16.78 7.31
CA LEU A 327 3.66 15.82 8.29
C LEU A 327 4.70 16.48 9.21
N GLY A 328 4.54 16.28 10.51
CA GLY A 328 5.52 16.62 11.53
C GLY A 328 5.80 15.43 12.43
N ILE A 329 7.07 15.16 12.73
CA ILE A 329 7.54 14.09 13.59
C ILE A 329 8.46 14.69 14.65
N THR A 330 8.25 14.29 15.90
CA THR A 330 9.13 14.64 17.02
C THR A 330 9.46 13.36 17.78
N ALA A 331 10.69 12.88 17.67
CA ALA A 331 11.16 11.69 18.37
C ALA A 331 12.09 12.07 19.53
N LEU A 332 11.82 11.54 20.72
CA LEU A 332 12.73 11.61 21.86
C LEU A 332 13.46 10.27 21.97
N PHE A 333 14.78 10.28 21.78
CA PHE A 333 15.64 9.11 21.84
C PHE A 333 16.65 9.22 22.99
N GLY A 334 16.29 8.64 24.13
CA GLY A 334 17.09 8.65 25.35
C GLY A 334 16.96 7.35 26.14
N GLU A 335 16.76 7.45 27.45
CA GLU A 335 16.32 6.30 28.25
C GLU A 335 14.92 5.87 27.77
N GLU A 336 14.01 6.82 27.70
CA GLU A 336 12.72 6.67 27.01
C GLU A 336 12.89 6.80 25.50
N PHE A 337 12.09 6.04 24.73
CA PHE A 337 11.96 6.23 23.30
C PHE A 337 10.50 6.43 22.93
N SER A 338 10.15 7.67 22.59
CA SER A 338 8.81 8.03 22.16
C SER A 338 8.84 8.87 20.89
N VAL A 339 7.76 8.80 20.11
CA VAL A 339 7.61 9.56 18.87
C VAL A 339 6.21 10.15 18.80
N VAL A 340 6.14 11.48 18.74
CA VAL A 340 4.89 12.20 18.47
C VAL A 340 4.83 12.53 16.99
N ILE A 341 3.73 12.15 16.34
CA ILE A 341 3.50 12.35 14.91
C ILE A 341 2.27 13.22 14.76
N LYS A 342 2.37 14.29 13.98
CA LYS A 342 1.31 15.23 13.65
C LYS A 342 1.11 15.21 12.15
N TYR A 343 -0.14 15.09 11.71
CA TYR A 343 -0.48 15.07 10.29
C TYR A 343 -1.74 15.87 10.03
N SER A 344 -1.67 16.78 9.07
CA SER A 344 -2.85 17.54 8.64
C SER A 344 -3.50 16.82 7.46
N LYS A 345 -4.68 16.25 7.69
CA LYS A 345 -5.43 15.47 6.72
C LYS A 345 -6.66 16.24 6.25
N ASN A 346 -6.82 16.32 4.93
CA ASN A 346 -8.02 16.85 4.30
C ASN A 346 -9.07 15.73 4.13
N ASP A 347 -10.30 16.12 3.82
CA ASP A 347 -11.36 15.22 3.34
C ASP A 347 -11.89 14.21 4.39
N LEU A 348 -11.48 14.32 5.65
CA LEU A 348 -12.12 13.59 6.74
C LEU A 348 -13.48 14.20 7.10
N VAL A 349 -13.53 15.52 7.19
CA VAL A 349 -14.74 16.32 7.41
C VAL A 349 -14.82 17.32 6.26
N GLU A 350 -16.00 17.45 5.66
CA GLU A 350 -16.19 18.25 4.46
C GLU A 350 -15.75 19.71 4.68
N GLY A 351 -14.89 20.20 3.79
CA GLY A 351 -14.36 21.57 3.83
C GLY A 351 -13.41 21.88 5.00
N LYS A 352 -12.99 20.88 5.78
CA LYS A 352 -12.11 21.07 6.95
C LYS A 352 -10.87 20.18 6.90
N MET A 353 -9.73 20.75 7.30
CA MET A 353 -8.47 20.03 7.50
C MET A 353 -8.34 19.64 8.98
N LEU A 354 -8.25 18.35 9.27
CA LEU A 354 -8.08 17.85 10.64
C LEU A 354 -6.60 17.63 10.97
N LYS A 355 -6.21 18.01 12.19
CA LYS A 355 -4.85 17.76 12.72
C LYS A 355 -4.85 16.49 13.54
N LEU A 356 -4.44 15.39 12.92
CA LEU A 356 -4.31 14.10 13.56
C LEU A 356 -3.01 14.04 14.36
N VAL A 357 -3.06 13.44 15.56
CA VAL A 357 -1.89 13.29 16.43
C VAL A 357 -1.80 11.87 16.98
N SER A 358 -0.63 11.26 16.80
CA SER A 358 -0.27 9.97 17.39
C SER A 358 0.93 10.12 18.30
N GLU A 359 0.91 9.40 19.42
CA GLU A 359 2.09 9.19 20.27
C GLU A 359 2.44 7.70 20.27
N LEU A 360 3.64 7.39 19.80
CA LEU A 360 4.23 6.05 19.84
C LEU A 360 5.17 5.97 21.04
N ILE A 361 5.00 4.96 21.88
CA ILE A 361 5.87 4.73 23.05
C ILE A 361 6.49 3.34 22.91
N PHE A 362 7.81 3.27 23.00
CA PHE A 362 8.56 2.01 22.93
C PHE A 362 8.95 1.52 24.33
N GLU A 363 8.28 0.46 24.78
CA GLU A 363 8.45 -0.16 26.11
C GLU A 363 8.38 -1.68 25.96
N ASP A 364 9.21 -2.42 26.70
CA ASP A 364 9.24 -3.89 26.70
C ASP A 364 9.29 -4.53 25.30
N ASN A 365 10.13 -3.94 24.44
CA ASN A 365 10.29 -4.32 23.04
C ASN A 365 9.00 -4.19 22.22
N ASN A 366 7.97 -3.46 22.67
CA ASN A 366 6.70 -3.24 21.98
C ASN A 366 6.46 -1.75 21.69
N VAL A 367 5.67 -1.46 20.66
CA VAL A 367 5.24 -0.09 20.34
C VAL A 367 3.77 0.05 20.72
N ARG A 368 3.48 0.90 21.70
CA ARG A 368 2.11 1.31 22.00
C ARG A 368 1.78 2.57 21.20
N ASN A 369 0.72 2.49 20.40
CA ASN A 369 0.19 3.63 19.66
C ASN A 369 -0.98 4.27 20.42
N ILE A 370 -0.84 5.53 20.79
CA ILE A 370 -1.84 6.29 21.54
C ILE A 370 -2.37 7.40 20.63
N ASN A 371 -3.69 7.45 20.45
CA ASN A 371 -4.35 8.55 19.79
C ASN A 371 -4.36 9.78 20.71
N LYS A 372 -3.78 10.89 20.23
CA LYS A 372 -3.74 12.19 20.90
C LYS A 372 -4.45 13.28 20.10
N THR A 373 -5.21 12.89 19.10
CA THR A 373 -5.99 13.81 18.26
C THR A 373 -7.02 14.51 19.14
N ASP A 374 -6.93 15.84 19.20
CA ASP A 374 -7.91 16.66 19.89
C ASP A 374 -8.92 17.18 18.86
N LEU A 375 -10.18 16.78 19.03
CA LEU A 375 -11.29 17.13 18.14
C LEU A 375 -12.29 17.99 18.89
N SER A 376 -12.78 19.03 18.24
CA SER A 376 -13.93 19.81 18.71
C SER A 376 -15.21 18.97 18.72
N GLU A 377 -16.19 19.38 19.52
CA GLU A 377 -17.50 18.71 19.56
C GLU A 377 -18.22 18.71 18.21
N GLU A 378 -18.01 19.76 17.39
CA GLU A 378 -18.54 19.82 16.02
C GLU A 378 -17.89 18.75 15.11
N GLU A 379 -16.57 18.59 15.18
CA GLU A 379 -15.85 17.57 14.38
C GLU A 379 -16.25 16.15 14.81
N LYS A 380 -16.38 15.90 16.11
CA LYS A 380 -16.86 14.61 16.64
C LYS A 380 -18.27 14.30 16.14
N LYS A 381 -19.17 15.28 16.15
CA LYS A 381 -20.54 15.14 15.64
C LYS A 381 -20.53 14.81 14.15
N ASN A 382 -19.78 15.57 13.34
CA ASN A 382 -19.72 15.35 11.89
C ASN A 382 -19.14 13.97 11.52
N LEU A 383 -18.10 13.51 12.24
CA LEU A 383 -17.56 12.16 12.04
C LEU A 383 -18.57 11.07 12.42
N SER A 384 -19.31 11.26 13.51
CA SER A 384 -20.34 10.32 13.94
C SER A 384 -21.49 10.23 12.93
N GLU A 385 -21.95 11.37 12.41
CA GLU A 385 -22.96 11.41 11.33
C GLU A 385 -22.45 10.75 10.04
N LYS A 386 -21.17 10.97 9.69
CA LYS A 386 -20.52 10.30 8.55
C LYS A 386 -20.49 8.78 8.73
N ILE A 387 -20.14 8.30 9.92
CA ILE A 387 -20.15 6.86 10.26
C ILE A 387 -21.56 6.27 10.15
N GLU A 388 -22.56 6.93 10.71
CA GLU A 388 -23.95 6.44 10.64
C GLU A 388 -24.49 6.43 9.21
N ASN A 389 -24.15 7.42 8.39
CA ASN A 389 -24.46 7.41 6.95
C ASN A 389 -23.74 6.26 6.21
N MET A 390 -22.48 5.96 6.55
CA MET A 390 -21.77 4.79 6.00
C MET A 390 -22.43 3.47 6.42
N LYS A 391 -22.82 3.31 7.69
CA LYS A 391 -23.49 2.10 8.18
C LYS A 391 -24.87 1.89 7.58
N SER A 392 -25.64 2.95 7.38
CA SER A 392 -27.02 2.86 6.90
C SER A 392 -27.09 2.93 5.37
N SER A 393 -26.86 4.11 4.81
CA SER A 393 -27.02 4.40 3.38
C SER A 393 -26.06 3.60 2.52
N ARG A 394 -24.77 3.53 2.89
CA ARG A 394 -23.78 2.84 2.05
C ARG A 394 -23.94 1.33 2.09
N TYR A 395 -24.19 0.75 3.25
CA TYR A 395 -24.50 -0.68 3.37
C TYR A 395 -25.76 -1.04 2.55
N ALA A 396 -26.85 -0.28 2.72
CA ALA A 396 -28.09 -0.50 1.97
C ALA A 396 -27.86 -0.43 0.46
N LYS A 397 -27.01 0.49 0.00
CA LYS A 397 -26.63 0.59 -1.41
C LYS A 397 -25.87 -0.64 -1.91
N ILE A 398 -24.86 -1.12 -1.17
CA ILE A 398 -24.12 -2.35 -1.53
C ILE A 398 -25.08 -3.53 -1.66
N MET A 399 -26.03 -3.65 -0.73
CA MET A 399 -26.98 -4.75 -0.74
C MET A 399 -28.03 -4.63 -1.86
N SER A 400 -28.49 -3.42 -2.16
CA SER A 400 -29.39 -3.16 -3.30
C SER A 400 -28.71 -3.48 -4.64
N GLU A 401 -27.46 -3.06 -4.82
CA GLU A 401 -26.67 -3.40 -6.02
C GLU A 401 -26.51 -4.92 -6.17
N TYR A 402 -26.28 -5.65 -5.07
CA TYR A 402 -26.25 -7.11 -5.07
C TYR A 402 -27.58 -7.74 -5.49
N GLU A 403 -28.68 -7.28 -4.90
CA GLU A 403 -30.02 -7.80 -5.21
C GLU A 403 -30.39 -7.59 -6.68
N GLU A 404 -30.13 -6.41 -7.23
CA GLU A 404 -30.39 -6.08 -8.63
C GLU A 404 -29.58 -6.97 -9.57
N GLN A 405 -28.27 -7.10 -9.30
CA GLN A 405 -27.36 -7.92 -10.10
C GLN A 405 -27.73 -9.41 -10.03
N THR A 406 -28.15 -9.89 -8.86
CA THR A 406 -28.59 -11.27 -8.66
C THR A 406 -29.89 -11.55 -9.42
N LYS A 407 -30.89 -10.66 -9.32
CA LYS A 407 -32.14 -10.77 -10.08
C LYS A 407 -31.90 -10.79 -11.58
N LEU A 408 -30.97 -9.99 -12.07
CA LEU A 408 -30.59 -9.97 -13.48
C LEU A 408 -30.06 -11.34 -13.93
N ILE A 409 -29.16 -11.94 -13.17
CA ILE A 409 -28.61 -13.26 -13.51
C ILE A 409 -29.68 -14.35 -13.41
N GLU A 410 -30.50 -14.32 -12.37
CA GLU A 410 -31.61 -15.26 -12.22
C GLU A 410 -32.58 -15.19 -13.40
N ASN A 411 -32.94 -13.99 -13.85
CA ASN A 411 -33.79 -13.81 -15.04
C ASN A 411 -33.14 -14.38 -16.30
N LEU A 412 -31.84 -14.17 -16.49
CA LEU A 412 -31.11 -14.71 -17.62
C LEU A 412 -31.06 -16.25 -17.59
N VAL A 413 -30.79 -16.84 -16.42
CA VAL A 413 -30.74 -18.30 -16.22
C VAL A 413 -32.13 -18.92 -16.38
N ASN A 414 -33.18 -18.30 -15.84
CA ASN A 414 -34.56 -18.76 -16.01
C ASN A 414 -34.97 -18.81 -17.49
N GLY A 415 -34.60 -17.78 -18.27
CA GLY A 415 -34.84 -17.79 -19.72
C GLY A 415 -34.13 -18.93 -20.46
N VAL A 416 -32.99 -19.41 -19.94
CA VAL A 416 -32.29 -20.59 -20.47
C VAL A 416 -33.04 -21.89 -20.09
N TYR A 417 -33.52 -22.02 -18.85
CA TYR A 417 -34.31 -23.18 -18.43
C TYR A 417 -35.62 -23.32 -19.20
N GLU A 418 -36.31 -22.21 -19.50
CA GLU A 418 -37.51 -22.24 -20.34
C GLU A 418 -37.24 -22.84 -21.73
N LYS A 419 -36.07 -22.55 -22.32
CA LYS A 419 -35.67 -23.14 -23.60
C LYS A 419 -35.39 -24.64 -23.46
N GLU A 420 -34.77 -25.06 -22.37
CA GLU A 420 -34.57 -26.50 -22.09
C GLU A 420 -35.92 -27.24 -21.96
N MET A 421 -36.90 -26.62 -21.29
CA MET A 421 -38.26 -27.16 -21.17
C MET A 421 -38.93 -27.30 -22.54
N LYS A 422 -38.80 -26.29 -23.42
CA LYS A 422 -39.30 -26.34 -24.80
C LYS A 422 -38.65 -27.49 -25.58
N LEU A 423 -37.32 -27.65 -25.52
CA LEU A 423 -36.63 -28.77 -26.17
C LEU A 423 -37.07 -30.14 -25.62
N SER A 424 -37.31 -30.23 -24.32
CA SER A 424 -37.81 -31.45 -23.68
C SER A 424 -39.24 -31.79 -24.10
N LYS A 425 -40.11 -30.78 -24.26
CA LYS A 425 -41.46 -30.95 -24.84
C LYS A 425 -41.36 -31.46 -26.28
N LEU A 426 -40.52 -30.85 -27.12
CA LEU A 426 -40.31 -31.28 -28.50
C LEU A 426 -39.88 -32.76 -28.57
N GLN A 427 -38.92 -33.16 -27.73
CA GLN A 427 -38.44 -34.54 -27.67
C GLN A 427 -39.55 -35.54 -27.34
N ARG A 428 -40.44 -35.20 -26.39
CA ARG A 428 -41.60 -36.02 -26.03
C ARG A 428 -42.61 -36.11 -27.18
N GLU A 429 -42.88 -34.99 -27.84
CA GLU A 429 -43.83 -34.96 -28.97
C GLU A 429 -43.30 -35.71 -30.20
N LEU A 430 -41.99 -35.73 -30.44
CA LEU A 430 -41.37 -36.56 -31.48
C LEU A 430 -41.66 -38.05 -31.28
N GLN A 431 -41.70 -38.51 -30.03
CA GLN A 431 -41.98 -39.92 -29.69
C GLN A 431 -43.48 -40.25 -29.67
N SER A 432 -44.36 -39.24 -29.65
CA SER A 432 -45.81 -39.44 -29.72
C SER A 432 -46.28 -39.64 -31.15
N LEU A 433 -46.88 -40.80 -31.43
CA LEU A 433 -47.43 -41.13 -32.75
C LEU A 433 -48.62 -40.25 -33.16
N ASN A 434 -49.46 -39.88 -32.19
CA ASN A 434 -50.74 -39.20 -32.45
C ASN A 434 -50.64 -37.68 -32.30
N THR A 435 -49.51 -37.14 -31.86
CA THR A 435 -49.31 -35.70 -31.68
C THR A 435 -48.65 -35.10 -32.92
N ILE A 436 -49.34 -34.17 -33.58
CA ILE A 436 -48.75 -33.31 -34.60
C ILE A 436 -47.99 -32.19 -33.88
N ILE A 437 -46.73 -32.01 -34.24
CA ILE A 437 -45.81 -31.06 -33.61
C ILE A 437 -46.06 -29.69 -34.20
N ASN A 438 -46.31 -28.68 -33.36
CA ASN A 438 -46.36 -27.29 -33.79
C ASN A 438 -44.96 -26.67 -33.69
N ILE A 439 -44.31 -26.38 -34.83
CA ILE A 439 -42.96 -25.81 -34.83
C ILE A 439 -42.89 -24.45 -34.12
N ASN A 440 -43.97 -23.66 -34.16
CA ASN A 440 -44.02 -22.33 -33.57
C ASN A 440 -43.95 -22.36 -32.04
N ASP A 441 -44.31 -23.48 -31.40
CA ASP A 441 -44.17 -23.66 -29.94
C ASP A 441 -42.68 -23.67 -29.50
N PHE A 442 -41.77 -23.83 -30.46
CA PHE A 442 -40.32 -23.98 -30.25
C PHE A 442 -39.50 -22.89 -30.95
N GLU A 443 -40.16 -21.92 -31.60
CA GLU A 443 -39.51 -20.70 -32.06
C GLU A 443 -39.22 -19.80 -30.84
N SER A 444 -38.04 -19.19 -30.80
CA SER A 444 -37.68 -18.27 -29.72
C SER A 444 -38.32 -16.91 -29.98
N GLU A 445 -39.34 -16.54 -29.22
CA GLU A 445 -39.71 -15.14 -29.08
C GLU A 445 -38.62 -14.41 -28.29
N GLY A 446 -37.84 -13.56 -28.95
CA GLY A 446 -36.89 -12.67 -28.31
C GLY A 446 -35.60 -12.48 -29.11
N SER A 447 -35.45 -11.30 -29.72
CA SER A 447 -34.16 -10.80 -30.20
C SER A 447 -33.14 -10.71 -29.05
N PRO A 448 -31.82 -10.74 -29.34
CA PRO A 448 -30.79 -10.47 -28.34
C PRO A 448 -31.08 -9.12 -27.69
N ARG A 449 -31.30 -9.09 -26.37
CA ARG A 449 -31.53 -7.85 -25.63
C ARG A 449 -30.20 -7.09 -25.51
N ASN A 450 -30.22 -5.79 -25.76
CA ASN A 450 -29.02 -4.95 -25.77
C ASN A 450 -28.61 -4.55 -24.34
N ILE A 451 -27.30 -4.39 -24.10
CA ILE A 451 -26.70 -4.19 -22.76
C ILE A 451 -27.25 -2.92 -22.08
N GLU A 452 -27.45 -1.85 -22.86
CA GLU A 452 -27.98 -0.58 -22.36
C GLU A 452 -29.46 -0.67 -21.96
N THR A 453 -30.25 -1.51 -22.63
CA THR A 453 -31.71 -1.60 -22.40
C THR A 453 -32.03 -2.31 -21.08
N ILE A 454 -31.28 -3.35 -20.72
CA ILE A 454 -31.50 -4.09 -19.46
C ILE A 454 -31.03 -3.27 -18.24
N LEU A 455 -29.91 -2.53 -18.36
CA LEU A 455 -29.41 -1.67 -17.30
C LEU A 455 -30.28 -0.40 -17.11
N GLN A 456 -30.94 0.09 -18.18
CA GLN A 456 -31.87 1.23 -18.11
C GLN A 456 -33.27 0.84 -17.63
N GLU A 457 -33.80 -0.33 -17.98
CA GLU A 457 -35.15 -0.75 -17.53
C GLU A 457 -35.20 -1.05 -16.02
N ASN A 458 -34.13 -1.58 -15.43
CA ASN A 458 -34.06 -1.83 -13.99
C ASN A 458 -33.86 -0.56 -13.15
N THR A 459 -33.38 0.54 -13.74
CA THR A 459 -33.30 1.85 -13.07
C THR A 459 -34.63 2.63 -13.13
N VAL A 460 -35.60 2.22 -13.95
CA VAL A 460 -36.87 2.95 -14.16
C VAL A 460 -38.05 2.34 -13.38
N ASN A 461 -37.90 1.16 -12.76
CA ASN A 461 -38.95 0.51 -11.97
C ASN A 461 -38.85 0.74 -10.44
N THR A 462 -38.41 1.92 -10.02
CA THR A 462 -38.75 2.48 -8.70
C THR A 462 -39.79 3.57 -8.91
N GLY A 463 -41.06 3.23 -8.70
CA GLY A 463 -42.18 4.17 -8.79
C GLY A 463 -41.99 5.36 -7.86
N ASP A 464 -42.45 6.51 -8.34
CA ASP A 464 -42.46 7.83 -7.71
C ASP A 464 -42.81 7.79 -6.20
N GLU A 465 -41.86 8.22 -5.36
CA GLU A 465 -42.07 9.29 -4.39
C GLU A 465 -40.70 9.78 -3.85
N ALA A 466 -40.56 11.11 -3.81
CA ALA A 466 -39.44 11.92 -3.29
C ALA A 466 -38.42 12.46 -4.33
N LYS A 467 -38.82 13.54 -5.01
CA LYS A 467 -37.87 14.57 -5.47
C LYS A 467 -37.17 15.19 -4.26
N SER A 468 -35.89 14.90 -4.09
CA SER A 468 -34.98 15.75 -3.29
C SER A 468 -33.56 15.59 -3.81
N GLU A 469 -32.91 16.73 -4.02
CA GLU A 469 -31.57 16.93 -4.57
C GLU A 469 -30.50 16.06 -3.87
N SER A 470 -29.93 15.06 -4.54
CA SER A 470 -28.76 14.32 -4.01
C SER A 470 -27.83 13.71 -5.06
N SER A 471 -27.95 14.08 -6.34
CA SER A 471 -27.19 13.41 -7.42
C SER A 471 -25.70 13.81 -7.54
N SER A 472 -25.21 14.79 -6.76
CA SER A 472 -23.82 15.25 -6.84
C SER A 472 -22.85 14.55 -5.88
N THR A 473 -23.28 14.08 -4.71
CA THR A 473 -22.36 13.55 -3.68
C THR A 473 -21.95 12.08 -3.88
N ALA A 474 -22.77 11.30 -4.58
CA ALA A 474 -22.54 9.85 -4.73
C ALA A 474 -21.44 9.46 -5.73
N LYS A 475 -21.16 10.30 -6.73
CA LYS A 475 -20.11 10.09 -7.74
C LYS A 475 -18.72 10.43 -7.18
N ASP A 476 -18.68 11.30 -6.19
CA ASP A 476 -17.45 11.78 -5.57
C ASP A 476 -16.92 10.81 -4.50
N ALA A 477 -17.80 10.13 -3.76
CA ALA A 477 -17.39 9.12 -2.77
C ALA A 477 -16.82 7.82 -3.36
N LYS A 478 -17.26 7.37 -4.55
CA LYS A 478 -16.65 6.22 -5.25
C LYS A 478 -15.22 6.54 -5.68
N LYS A 479 -14.99 7.78 -6.16
CA LYS A 479 -13.64 8.29 -6.44
C LYS A 479 -12.79 8.43 -5.17
N GLU A 480 -13.39 8.76 -4.03
CA GLU A 480 -12.70 8.89 -2.75
C GLU A 480 -12.21 7.52 -2.22
N ILE A 481 -13.01 6.47 -2.39
CA ILE A 481 -12.63 5.07 -2.10
C ILE A 481 -11.52 4.60 -3.05
N ASP A 482 -11.66 4.87 -4.35
CA ASP A 482 -10.64 4.48 -5.33
C ASP A 482 -9.32 5.25 -5.15
N LYS A 483 -9.35 6.46 -4.56
CA LYS A 483 -8.16 7.27 -4.21
C LYS A 483 -7.46 6.85 -2.91
N LEU A 484 -8.15 6.17 -2.00
CA LEU A 484 -7.57 5.69 -0.74
C LEU A 484 -6.90 4.31 -0.89
N PHE A 485 -7.17 3.60 -2.00
CA PHE A 485 -6.73 2.22 -2.22
C PHE A 485 -6.14 1.93 -3.61
N ASN A 486 -6.02 2.93 -4.49
CA ASN A 486 -5.19 2.90 -5.71
C ASN A 486 -4.27 4.13 -5.73
#